data_AF-A0A3S5CPK2-F1
#
_entry.id   AF-A0A3S5CPK2-F1
#
_cell.length_a   1.000
_cell.length_b   1.000
_cell.length_c   1.000
_cell.angle_alpha   90.00
_cell.angle_beta   90.00
_cell.angle_gamma   90.00
#
_symmetry.space_group_name_H-M   'P 1'
#
loop_
_entity.id
_entity.type
_entity.pdbx_description
1 polymer ?
#
loop_
_entity_poly.entity_id
_entity_poly.type
_entity_poly.pdbx_seq_one_letter_code
_entity_poly.pdbx_strand_id
1 'polypeptide(L)' 'MVFVRPETSLLQAIEVLVQHRVHRLPIIDTISGNPLHILTHKRILKYLHLNVSF' A
#
# COMPACT_ATOMS: atom_id res chain seq x y z
N MET A 1 9.57 7.02 9.46
CA MET A 1 8.20 6.52 9.18
C MET A 1 8.04 6.48 7.67
N VAL A 2 7.57 5.36 7.10
CA VAL A 2 7.43 5.18 5.64
C VAL A 2 5.95 5.23 5.29
N PHE A 3 5.58 6.00 4.27
CA PHE A 3 4.22 6.14 3.76
C PHE A 3 4.25 6.40 2.26
N VAL A 4 3.11 6.19 1.60
CA VAL A 4 2.93 6.48 0.17
C VAL A 4 1.73 7.39 -0.05
N ARG A 5 1.63 7.91 -1.27
CA ARG A 5 0.51 8.77 -1.70
C ARG A 5 -0.58 7.95 -2.38
N PRO A 6 -1.83 8.43 -2.45
CA PRO A 6 -2.93 7.68 -3.06
C PRO A 6 -2.69 7.35 -4.55
N GLU A 7 -1.92 8.18 -5.25
CA GLU A 7 -1.58 8.02 -6.66
C GLU A 7 -0.45 7.01 -6.88
N THR A 8 0.16 6.49 -5.81
CA THR A 8 1.23 5.50 -5.89
C THR A 8 0.65 4.19 -6.40
N SER A 9 1.27 3.61 -7.43
CA SER A 9 0.78 2.34 -7.98
C SER A 9 0.91 1.21 -6.96
N LEU A 10 0.06 0.19 -7.08
CA LEU A 10 0.09 -0.97 -6.19
C LEU A 10 1.47 -1.67 -6.22
N LEU A 11 2.10 -1.74 -7.39
CA LEU A 11 3.44 -2.32 -7.56
C LEU A 11 4.48 -1.55 -6.73
N GLN A 12 4.54 -0.23 -6.90
CA GLN A 12 5.45 0.63 -6.13
C GLN A 12 5.18 0.52 -4.62
N ALA A 13 3.93 0.46 -4.20
CA ALA A 13 3.58 0.29 -2.80
C ALA A 13 4.04 -1.07 -2.23
N ILE A 14 3.98 -2.14 -3.03
CA ILE A 14 4.51 -3.48 -2.67
C ILE A 14 6.03 -3.44 -2.55
N GLU A 15 6.73 -2.81 -3.51
CA GLU A 15 8.18 -2.64 -3.45
C GLU A 15 8.61 -1.92 -2.16
N VAL A 16 7.90 -0.86 -1.78
CA VAL A 16 8.15 -0.13 -0.54
C VAL A 16 7.98 -1.02 0.70
N LEU A 17 6.90 -1.83 0.77
CA LEU A 17 6.67 -2.78 1.87
C LEU A 17 7.83 -3.78 2.01
N VAL A 18 8.31 -4.33 0.89
CA VAL A 18 9.41 -5.31 0.85
C VAL A 18 10.74 -4.68 1.22
N GLN A 19 11.09 -3.56 0.56
CA GLN A 19 12.38 -2.87 0.77
C GLN A 19 12.55 -2.40 2.22
N HIS A 20 11.48 -1.87 2.82
CA HIS A 20 11.51 -1.35 4.18
C HIS A 20 11.15 -2.40 5.23
N ARG A 21 10.83 -3.64 4.82
CA ARG A 21 10.44 -4.77 5.68
C ARG A 21 9.30 -4.42 6.65
N VAL A 22 8.31 -3.67 6.15
CA VAL A 22 7.13 -3.27 6.93
C VAL A 22 5.89 -4.01 6.46
N HIS A 23 5.04 -4.45 7.39
CA HIS A 23 3.81 -5.17 7.06
C HIS A 23 2.64 -4.26 6.68
N ARG A 24 2.74 -2.99 7.05
CA ARG A 24 1.68 -1.98 6.95
C ARG A 24 2.28 -0.72 6.36
N LEU A 25 1.62 -0.17 5.36
CA LEU A 25 2.04 1.05 4.68
C LEU A 25 0.88 2.06 4.71
N PRO A 26 1.00 3.15 5.50
CA PRO A 26 0.03 4.23 5.48
C PRO A 26 -0.02 4.90 4.10
N ILE A 27 -1.24 5.19 3.66
CA ILE A 27 -1.53 6.04 2.51
C ILE A 27 -1.95 7.39 3.06
N ILE A 28 -1.20 8.44 2.75
CA ILE A 28 -1.40 9.79 3.30
C ILE A 28 -1.88 10.72 2.19
N ASP A 29 -2.92 11.49 2.45
CA ASP A 29 -3.35 12.58 1.57
C ASP A 29 -2.30 13.69 1.55
N THR A 30 -1.86 14.09 0.36
CA THR A 30 -0.81 15.10 0.21
C THR A 30 -1.28 16.52 0.51
N ILE A 31 -2.59 16.79 0.47
CA ILE A 31 -3.13 18.13 0.68
C ILE A 31 -3.32 18.39 2.18
N SER A 32 -4.02 17.49 2.87
CA SER A 32 -4.35 17.64 4.29
C SER A 32 -3.31 17.01 5.24
N GLY A 33 -2.44 16.13 4.74
CA GLY A 33 -1.49 15.37 5.55
C GLY A 33 -2.14 14.25 6.39
N ASN A 34 -3.43 14.02 6.21
CA ASN A 34 -4.17 13.02 6.99
C ASN A 34 -3.99 11.60 6.42
N PRO A 35 -3.97 10.56 7.27
CA PRO A 35 -3.99 9.19 6.81
C PRO A 35 -5.35 8.85 6.20
N LEU A 36 -5.34 8.43 4.93
CA LEU A 36 -6.54 7.94 4.24
C LEU A 36 -6.78 6.46 4.53
N HIS A 37 -5.73 5.63 4.41
CA HIS A 37 -5.86 4.19 4.63
C HIS A 37 -4.53 3.53 5.02
N ILE A 38 -4.59 2.26 5.43
CA ILE A 38 -3.43 1.43 5.71
C ILE A 38 -3.46 0.24 4.77
N LEU A 39 -2.47 0.19 3.88
CA LEU A 39 -2.23 -0.98 3.03
C LEU A 39 -1.54 -2.07 3.86
N THR A 40 -1.98 -3.32 3.71
CA THR A 40 -1.40 -4.47 4.42
C THR A 40 -1.18 -5.63 3.45
N HIS A 41 -0.24 -6.52 3.76
CA HIS A 41 -0.02 -7.74 2.97
C HIS A 41 -1.31 -8.55 2.77
N LYS A 42 -2.15 -8.68 3.81
CA LYS A 42 -3.43 -9.41 3.72
C LYS A 42 -4.37 -8.82 2.66
N ARG A 43 -4.48 -7.49 2.58
CA ARG A 43 -5.34 -6.82 1.59
C ARG A 43 -4.79 -6.97 0.17
N ILE A 44 -3.46 -6.90 0.02
CA ILE A 44 -2.79 -7.11 -1.26
C ILE A 44 -3.05 -8.54 -1.76
N LEU A 45 -2.82 -9.54 -0.91
CA LEU A 45 -3.08 -10.95 -1.26
C LEU A 45 -4.55 -11.18 -1.63
N LYS A 46 -5.50 -10.60 -0.88
CA LYS A 46 -6.93 -10.67 -1.20
C LYS A 46 -7.23 -10.03 -2.56
N TYR A 47 -6.63 -8.89 -2.87
CA TYR A 47 -6.81 -8.23 -4.17
C TYR A 47 -6.28 -9.08 -5.32
N LEU A 48 -5.06 -9.61 -5.20
CA LEU A 48 -4.46 -10.47 -6.20
C LEU A 48 -5.28 -11.75 -6.42
N HIS A 49 -5.78 -12.36 -5.33
CA HIS A 49 -6.66 -13.52 -5.41
C HIS A 49 -7.93 -13.23 -6.22
N LEU A 50 -8.55 -12.06 -6.02
CA LEU A 50 -9.80 -11.70 -6.68
C LEU A 50 -9.64 -11.16 -8.11
N ASN A 51 -8.49 -10.59 -8.47
CA ASN A 51 -8.33 -9.81 -9.70
C ASN A 51 -7.22 -10.33 -10.65
N VAL A 52 -6.34 -11.20 -10.17
CA VAL A 52 -5.15 -11.66 -10.93
C VAL A 52 -5.09 -13.19 -11.02
N SER A 53 -5.96 -13.91 -10.31
CA SER A 53 -6.00 -15.38 -10.39
C SER A 53 -6.79 -15.81 -11.62
N PHE A 54 -6.17 -16.64 -12.48
CA PHE A 54 -6.80 -17.30 -13.62
C PHE A 54 -7.67 -18.47 -13.19
#